data_AF-A0A358N463-F1
#
_entry.id   AF-A0A358N463-F1
#
_cell.length_a   1.000
_cell.length_b   1.000
_cell.length_c   1.000
_cell.angle_alpha   90.00
_cell.angle_beta   90.00
_cell.angle_gamma   90.00
#
_symmetry.space_group_name_H-M   'P 1'
#
loop_
_entity.id
_entity.type
_entity.pdbx_description
1 polymer ?
#
loop_
_entity_poly.entity_id
_entity_poly.type
_entity_poly.pdbx_seq_one_letter_code
_entity_poly.pdbx_strand_id
1 'polypeptide(L)'
;MLSDDRKLAVELVELERSQFGNELHDGVIPLLFVASSTVTNLRDKLAVRRQQDSLQASDSELAPVLDQLSQWLEEAMQSSRRLMTEVYPPDLGQRDWRAAVVETLDRLFPDWSNRVDWELDPTVSQVSKPVACAIYRIVLEAVRNACQHGKAKKVLVSVRKLEQAVEVAICDNGTGFEVSRVPGGHFGIRAMHCRAELISGKLTIESAEGGPTTVALVVPLAG
;
A
#
# COMPACT_ATOMS: atom_id res chain seq x y z
N MET A 1 5.87 28.27 -17.36
CA MET A 1 6.34 27.21 -18.28
C MET A 1 7.03 26.05 -17.56
N LEU A 2 8.07 26.24 -16.72
CA LEU A 2 8.76 25.15 -16.00
C LEU A 2 7.90 24.33 -14.98
N SER A 3 6.67 24.75 -14.69
CA SER A 3 5.74 24.09 -13.76
C SER A 3 4.97 22.95 -14.42
N ASP A 4 4.55 23.14 -15.68
CA ASP A 4 3.67 22.20 -16.37
C ASP A 4 4.45 20.97 -16.84
N ASP A 5 5.67 21.16 -17.35
CA ASP A 5 6.56 20.04 -17.73
C ASP A 5 6.92 19.16 -16.51
N ARG A 6 7.00 19.74 -15.33
CA ARG A 6 7.30 19.02 -14.09
C ARG A 6 6.07 18.26 -13.56
N LYS A 7 4.87 18.81 -13.73
CA LYS A 7 3.61 18.10 -13.47
C LYS A 7 3.44 16.94 -14.45
N LEU A 8 3.67 17.18 -15.74
CA LEU A 8 3.60 16.16 -16.79
C LEU A 8 4.57 15.01 -16.53
N ALA A 9 5.80 15.31 -16.10
CA ALA A 9 6.79 14.29 -15.76
C ALA A 9 6.36 13.42 -14.57
N VAL A 10 5.66 13.99 -13.59
CA VAL A 10 5.14 13.24 -12.45
C VAL A 10 3.94 12.39 -12.84
N GLU A 11 3.02 12.93 -13.65
CA GLU A 11 1.91 12.16 -14.22
C GLU A 11 2.41 10.99 -15.07
N LEU A 12 3.42 11.20 -15.91
CA LEU A 12 4.08 10.14 -16.69
C LEU A 12 4.68 9.06 -15.79
N VAL A 13 5.36 9.44 -14.71
CA VAL A 13 5.93 8.48 -13.76
C VAL A 13 4.84 7.71 -13.02
N GLU A 14 3.72 8.33 -12.65
CA GLU A 14 2.59 7.61 -12.04
C GLU A 14 1.90 6.67 -13.03
N LEU A 15 1.80 7.08 -14.30
CA LEU A 15 1.23 6.27 -15.37
C LEU A 15 2.13 5.06 -15.68
N GLU A 16 3.44 5.26 -15.78
CA GLU A 16 4.43 4.18 -15.91
C GLU A 16 4.37 3.24 -14.71
N ARG A 17 4.34 3.78 -13.48
CA ARG A 17 4.16 2.95 -12.28
C ARG A 17 2.88 2.13 -12.38
N SER A 18 1.75 2.74 -12.71
CA SER A 18 0.49 2.01 -12.88
C SER A 18 0.57 0.91 -13.94
N GLN A 19 1.29 1.13 -15.05
CA GLN A 19 1.53 0.10 -16.06
C GLN A 19 2.38 -1.05 -15.51
N PHE A 20 3.45 -0.76 -14.78
CA PHE A 20 4.24 -1.79 -14.10
C PHE A 20 3.41 -2.63 -13.11
N GLY A 21 2.45 -2.02 -12.41
CA GLY A 21 1.54 -2.75 -11.52
C GLY A 21 0.69 -3.77 -12.26
N ASN A 22 0.15 -3.38 -13.42
CA ASN A 22 -0.66 -4.26 -14.26
C ASN A 22 0.20 -5.39 -14.87
N GLU A 23 1.42 -5.09 -15.33
CA GLU A 23 2.35 -6.10 -15.85
C GLU A 23 2.76 -7.12 -14.77
N LEU A 24 2.97 -6.68 -13.53
CA LEU A 24 3.22 -7.57 -12.40
C LEU A 24 2.00 -8.44 -12.07
N HIS A 25 0.79 -7.85 -12.05
CA HIS A 25 -0.46 -8.56 -11.73
C HIS A 25 -0.85 -9.58 -12.79
N ASP A 26 -0.78 -9.21 -14.06
CA ASP A 26 -1.27 -10.05 -15.17
C ASP A 26 -0.17 -10.98 -15.71
N GLY A 27 1.10 -10.61 -15.54
CA GLY A 27 2.25 -11.37 -16.04
C GLY A 27 2.95 -12.19 -14.94
N VAL A 28 3.60 -11.51 -14.00
CA VAL A 28 4.57 -12.14 -13.10
C VAL A 28 3.90 -13.00 -12.02
N ILE A 29 2.81 -12.53 -11.43
CA ILE A 29 2.16 -13.22 -10.30
C ILE A 29 1.50 -14.54 -10.69
N PRO A 30 0.74 -14.63 -11.80
CA PRO A 30 0.21 -15.90 -12.26
C PRO A 30 1.31 -16.92 -12.50
N LEU A 31 2.44 -16.50 -13.08
CA LEU A 31 3.60 -17.38 -13.30
C LEU A 31 4.22 -17.87 -11.99
N LEU A 32 4.44 -16.98 -11.02
CA LEU A 32 4.95 -17.37 -9.69
C LEU A 32 3.98 -18.30 -8.97
N PHE A 33 2.67 -18.06 -9.10
CA PHE A 33 1.65 -18.93 -8.52
C PHE A 33 1.67 -20.34 -9.13
N VAL A 34 1.79 -20.45 -10.46
CA VAL A 34 1.92 -21.74 -11.14
C VAL A 34 3.21 -22.45 -10.74
N ALA A 35 4.34 -21.73 -10.69
CA ALA A 35 5.61 -22.29 -10.24
C ALA A 35 5.53 -22.81 -8.79
N SER A 36 4.99 -22.00 -7.87
CA SER A 36 4.81 -22.39 -6.47
C SER A 36 3.91 -23.61 -6.34
N SER A 37 2.79 -23.64 -7.06
CA SER A 37 1.86 -24.78 -7.06
C SER A 37 2.50 -26.06 -7.61
N THR A 38 3.37 -25.92 -8.63
CA THR A 38 4.11 -27.04 -9.21
C THR A 38 5.10 -27.62 -8.21
N VAL A 39 5.86 -26.76 -7.51
CA VAL A 39 6.81 -27.18 -6.48
C VAL A 39 6.08 -27.85 -5.31
N THR A 40 4.96 -27.29 -4.84
CA THR A 40 4.13 -27.91 -3.78
C THR A 40 3.63 -29.29 -4.20
N ASN A 41 3.12 -29.45 -5.42
CA ASN A 41 2.65 -30.75 -5.93
C ASN A 41 3.80 -31.79 -6.01
N LEU A 42 5.00 -31.38 -6.44
CA LEU A 42 6.17 -32.25 -6.45
C LEU A 42 6.58 -32.67 -5.04
N ARG A 43 6.55 -31.74 -4.08
CA ARG A 43 6.82 -32.00 -2.67
C ARG A 43 5.81 -32.98 -2.07
N ASP A 44 4.52 -32.81 -2.35
CA ASP A 44 3.46 -33.70 -1.88
C ASP A 44 3.62 -35.11 -2.45
N LYS A 45 3.94 -35.23 -3.74
CA LYS A 45 4.23 -36.53 -4.37
C LYS A 45 5.44 -37.22 -3.74
N LEU A 46 6.50 -36.48 -3.41
CA LEU A 46 7.67 -37.02 -2.70
C LEU A 46 7.33 -37.42 -1.26
N ALA A 47 6.48 -36.66 -0.56
CA ALA A 47 6.02 -37.00 0.78
C ALA A 47 5.19 -38.30 0.79
N VAL A 48 4.33 -38.51 -0.21
CA VAL A 48 3.59 -39.77 -0.38
C VAL A 48 4.52 -40.95 -0.65
N ARG A 49 5.53 -40.77 -1.52
CA ARG A 49 6.55 -41.81 -1.78
C ARG A 49 7.39 -42.14 -0.54
N ARG A 50 7.68 -41.12 0.30
CA ARG A 50 8.32 -41.32 1.61
C ARG A 50 7.51 -42.24 2.51
N GLN A 51 6.19 -42.04 2.58
CA GLN A 51 5.32 -42.86 3.43
C GLN A 51 5.12 -44.29 2.90
N GLN A 52 5.34 -44.52 1.61
CA GLN A 52 5.20 -45.83 0.97
C GLN A 52 6.53 -46.64 0.94
N ASP A 53 7.54 -46.25 1.72
CA ASP A 53 8.86 -46.91 1.84
C ASP A 53 9.56 -47.21 0.51
N SER A 54 9.21 -46.45 -0.54
CA SER A 54 9.70 -46.62 -1.92
C SER A 54 10.73 -45.56 -2.29
N LEU A 55 11.41 -45.00 -1.28
CA LEU A 55 12.38 -43.93 -1.44
C LEU A 55 13.64 -44.38 -2.15
N GLN A 56 13.92 -43.77 -3.29
CA GLN A 56 15.22 -43.86 -3.92
C GLN A 56 16.19 -42.84 -3.30
N ALA A 57 17.50 -43.11 -3.34
CA ALA A 57 18.52 -42.17 -2.85
C ALA A 57 18.40 -40.77 -3.49
N SER A 58 17.99 -40.71 -4.75
CA SER A 58 17.68 -39.48 -5.49
C SER A 58 16.53 -38.66 -4.89
N ASP A 59 15.51 -39.30 -4.33
CA ASP A 59 14.35 -38.62 -3.75
C ASP A 59 14.71 -37.94 -2.41
N SER A 60 15.71 -38.46 -1.69
CA SER A 60 16.20 -37.86 -0.46
C SER A 60 17.00 -36.57 -0.70
N GLU A 61 17.67 -36.45 -1.85
CA GLU A 61 18.44 -35.26 -2.24
C GLU A 61 17.53 -34.16 -2.84
N LEU A 62 16.40 -34.53 -3.46
CA LEU A 62 15.45 -33.59 -4.05
C LEU A 62 14.60 -32.83 -3.03
N ALA A 63 14.28 -33.46 -1.88
CA ALA A 63 13.47 -32.83 -0.83
C ALA A 63 14.02 -31.47 -0.34
N PRO A 64 15.29 -31.34 0.09
CA PRO A 64 15.82 -30.05 0.53
C PRO A 64 15.89 -29.00 -0.59
N VAL A 65 16.09 -29.42 -1.84
CA VAL A 65 16.10 -28.51 -3.00
C VAL A 65 14.71 -27.92 -3.25
N LEU A 66 13.66 -28.75 -3.15
CA LEU A 66 12.28 -28.30 -3.30
C LEU A 66 11.85 -27.38 -2.15
N ASP A 67 12.27 -27.67 -0.91
CA ASP A 67 12.01 -26.79 0.23
C ASP A 67 12.68 -25.41 0.03
N GLN A 68 13.91 -25.38 -0.46
CA GLN A 68 14.61 -24.13 -0.78
C GLN A 68 13.93 -23.35 -1.92
N LEU A 69 13.48 -24.05 -2.98
CA LEU A 69 12.74 -23.45 -4.08
C LEU A 69 11.39 -22.88 -3.63
N SER A 70 10.66 -23.60 -2.76
CA SER A 70 9.43 -23.08 -2.14
C SER A 70 9.70 -21.79 -1.39
N GLN A 71 10.78 -21.72 -0.59
CA GLN A 71 11.12 -20.52 0.15
C GLN A 71 11.44 -19.34 -0.77
N TRP A 72 12.22 -19.53 -1.84
CA TRP A 72 12.49 -18.46 -2.80
C TRP A 72 11.26 -17.99 -3.57
N LEU A 73 10.35 -18.91 -3.92
CA LEU A 73 9.10 -18.56 -4.59
C LEU A 73 8.15 -17.79 -3.67
N GLU A 74 8.11 -18.14 -2.38
CA GLU A 74 7.38 -17.39 -1.35
C GLU A 74 7.93 -15.96 -1.20
N GLU A 75 9.27 -15.82 -1.10
CA GLU A 75 9.95 -14.52 -1.02
C GLU A 75 9.72 -13.66 -2.27
N ALA A 76 9.77 -14.27 -3.46
CA ALA A 76 9.48 -13.61 -4.73
C ALA A 76 8.01 -13.16 -4.79
N MET A 77 7.05 -14.02 -4.43
CA MET A 77 5.64 -13.65 -4.36
C MET A 77 5.38 -12.51 -3.38
N GLN A 78 5.97 -12.54 -2.18
CA GLN A 78 5.83 -11.47 -1.21
C GLN A 78 6.43 -10.16 -1.73
N SER A 79 7.59 -10.22 -2.38
CA SER A 79 8.25 -9.05 -2.98
C SER A 79 7.42 -8.46 -4.11
N SER A 80 6.90 -9.29 -5.03
CA SER A 80 6.00 -8.86 -6.11
C SER A 80 4.71 -8.25 -5.57
N ARG A 81 4.11 -8.84 -4.51
CA ARG A 81 2.92 -8.29 -3.86
C ARG A 81 3.19 -6.95 -3.18
N ARG A 82 4.35 -6.78 -2.53
CA ARG A 82 4.77 -5.49 -1.95
C ARG A 82 4.89 -4.43 -3.04
N LEU A 83 5.57 -4.74 -4.14
CA LEU A 83 5.70 -3.85 -5.29
C LEU A 83 4.33 -3.49 -5.88
N MET A 84 3.43 -4.47 -6.04
CA MET A 84 2.07 -4.18 -6.49
C MET A 84 1.31 -3.30 -5.52
N THR A 85 1.37 -3.51 -4.21
CA THR A 85 0.65 -2.65 -3.25
C THR A 85 1.12 -1.20 -3.25
N GLU A 86 2.39 -0.97 -3.58
CA GLU A 86 2.93 0.38 -3.77
C GLU A 86 2.47 1.02 -5.10
N VAL A 87 1.93 0.22 -6.00
CA VAL A 87 1.64 0.61 -7.39
C VAL A 87 0.15 0.54 -7.73
N TYR A 88 -0.65 -0.30 -7.06
CA TYR A 88 -2.06 -0.53 -7.33
C TYR A 88 -2.83 -0.71 -6.00
N PRO A 89 -3.84 0.13 -5.70
CA PRO A 89 -4.79 -0.16 -4.62
C PRO A 89 -5.59 -1.44 -4.97
N PRO A 90 -5.97 -2.29 -4.00
CA PRO A 90 -6.94 -3.36 -4.26
C PRO A 90 -8.23 -2.77 -4.86
N ASP A 91 -9.02 -3.56 -5.61
CA ASP A 91 -10.22 -3.03 -6.26
C ASP A 91 -11.23 -2.48 -5.23
N LEU A 92 -11.23 -1.15 -5.08
CA LEU A 92 -12.09 -0.41 -4.14
C LEU A 92 -13.49 -0.16 -4.72
N GLY A 93 -13.86 -0.79 -5.84
CA GLY A 93 -15.14 -0.54 -6.50
C GLY A 93 -16.37 -0.96 -5.69
N GLN A 94 -16.26 -1.98 -4.84
CA GLN A 94 -17.36 -2.45 -3.96
C GLN A 94 -16.93 -2.67 -2.50
N ARG A 95 -15.63 -2.58 -2.20
CA ARG A 95 -15.10 -2.75 -0.84
C ARG A 95 -15.07 -1.43 -0.10
N ASP A 96 -15.37 -1.47 1.19
CA ASP A 96 -15.08 -0.38 2.11
C ASP A 96 -13.57 -0.06 2.04
N TRP A 97 -13.23 1.14 1.59
CA TRP A 97 -11.85 1.58 1.44
C TRP A 97 -11.09 1.51 2.77
N ARG A 98 -11.79 1.69 3.91
CA ARG A 98 -11.20 1.52 5.24
C ARG A 98 -10.75 0.09 5.45
N ALA A 99 -11.61 -0.89 5.17
CA ALA A 99 -11.29 -2.30 5.32
C ALA A 99 -10.07 -2.67 4.46
N ALA A 100 -9.98 -2.13 3.23
CA ALA A 100 -8.83 -2.32 2.37
C ALA A 100 -7.53 -1.70 2.93
N VAL A 101 -7.60 -0.51 3.55
CA VAL A 101 -6.45 0.08 4.24
C VAL A 101 -6.01 -0.81 5.41
N VAL A 102 -6.95 -1.23 6.26
CA VAL A 102 -6.66 -2.09 7.43
C VAL A 102 -5.99 -3.40 7.00
N GLU A 103 -6.56 -4.10 6.02
CA GLU A 103 -5.98 -5.33 5.46
C GLU A 103 -4.55 -5.11 4.93
N THR A 104 -4.32 -3.96 4.29
CA THR A 104 -3.00 -3.62 3.77
C THR A 104 -2.01 -3.27 4.88
N LEU A 105 -2.45 -2.56 5.93
CA LEU A 105 -1.63 -2.24 7.09
C LEU A 105 -1.25 -3.49 7.87
N ASP A 106 -2.19 -4.41 8.11
CA ASP A 106 -1.92 -5.70 8.76
C ASP A 106 -0.84 -6.50 8.02
N ARG A 107 -0.85 -6.45 6.69
CA ARG A 107 0.11 -7.17 5.85
C ARG A 107 1.48 -6.49 5.76
N LEU A 108 1.51 -5.17 5.57
CA LEU A 108 2.75 -4.44 5.29
C LEU A 108 3.42 -3.89 6.55
N PHE A 109 2.64 -3.58 7.58
CA PHE A 109 3.08 -2.99 8.83
C PHE A 109 2.39 -3.67 10.03
N PRO A 110 2.60 -4.98 10.25
CA PRO A 110 1.88 -5.75 11.27
C PRO A 110 2.02 -5.18 12.69
N ASP A 111 3.15 -4.55 13.01
CA ASP A 111 3.37 -3.91 14.32
C ASP A 111 2.57 -2.60 14.50
N TRP A 112 2.03 -2.06 13.42
CA TRP A 112 1.42 -0.74 13.34
C TRP A 112 -0.09 -0.75 13.12
N SER A 113 -0.68 -1.85 12.65
CA SER A 113 -2.13 -1.87 12.39
C SER A 113 -2.96 -1.58 13.64
N ASN A 114 -2.54 -2.11 14.80
CA ASN A 114 -3.13 -1.83 16.11
C ASN A 114 -2.79 -0.44 16.69
N ARG A 115 -2.01 0.37 15.98
CA ARG A 115 -1.61 1.73 16.36
C ARG A 115 -2.32 2.81 15.54
N VAL A 116 -3.19 2.39 14.61
CA VAL A 116 -4.03 3.28 13.83
C VAL A 116 -5.44 3.29 14.41
N ASP A 117 -5.78 4.39 15.08
CA ASP A 117 -7.11 4.66 15.60
C ASP A 117 -7.98 5.28 14.48
N TRP A 118 -9.27 4.92 14.42
CA TRP A 118 -10.18 5.32 13.34
C TRP A 118 -11.43 6.02 13.88
N GLU A 119 -11.69 7.24 13.42
CA GLU A 119 -12.90 8.01 13.72
C GLU A 119 -13.65 8.33 12.42
N LEU A 120 -14.63 7.51 12.07
CA LEU A 120 -15.39 7.69 10.84
C LEU A 120 -16.80 8.17 11.15
N ASP A 121 -17.16 9.28 10.52
CA ASP A 121 -18.54 9.70 10.38
C ASP A 121 -19.30 8.66 9.54
N PRO A 122 -20.33 7.98 10.10
CA PRO A 122 -21.12 6.97 9.39
C PRO A 122 -21.79 7.50 8.11
N THR A 123 -21.98 8.82 8.02
CA THR A 123 -22.59 9.46 6.86
C THR A 123 -21.65 9.57 5.65
N VAL A 124 -20.35 9.23 5.82
CA VAL A 124 -19.32 9.18 4.77
C VAL A 124 -19.07 7.73 4.29
N SER A 125 -20.05 6.86 4.43
CA SER A 125 -19.92 5.43 4.10
C SER A 125 -19.74 5.14 2.60
N GLN A 126 -20.00 6.09 1.71
CA GLN A 126 -19.78 5.92 0.27
C GLN A 126 -19.17 7.18 -0.36
N VAL A 127 -17.92 7.04 -0.82
CA VAL A 127 -17.24 7.99 -1.70
C VAL A 127 -17.07 7.34 -3.07
N SER A 128 -16.89 8.14 -4.12
CA SER A 128 -16.64 7.60 -5.46
C SER A 128 -15.34 6.78 -5.50
N LYS A 129 -15.24 5.80 -6.41
CA LYS A 129 -14.04 4.96 -6.56
C LYS A 129 -12.73 5.76 -6.67
N PRO A 130 -12.64 6.85 -7.46
CA PRO A 130 -11.44 7.69 -7.50
C PRO A 130 -11.07 8.29 -6.14
N VAL A 131 -12.06 8.76 -5.39
CA VAL A 131 -11.86 9.35 -4.05
C VAL A 131 -11.42 8.29 -3.05
N ALA A 132 -12.05 7.11 -3.05
CA ALA A 132 -11.63 5.96 -2.24
C ALA A 132 -10.16 5.59 -2.51
N CYS A 133 -9.75 5.52 -3.78
CA CYS A 133 -8.37 5.20 -4.18
C CYS A 133 -7.37 6.24 -3.69
N ALA A 134 -7.71 7.53 -3.79
CA ALA A 134 -6.86 8.61 -3.30
C ALA A 134 -6.73 8.57 -1.77
N ILE A 135 -7.84 8.43 -1.04
CA ILE A 135 -7.85 8.32 0.43
C ILE A 135 -6.99 7.13 0.86
N TYR A 136 -7.22 5.95 0.28
CA TYR A 136 -6.44 4.75 0.57
C TYR A 136 -4.93 5.00 0.44
N ARG A 137 -4.49 5.59 -0.68
CA ARG A 137 -3.07 5.84 -0.94
C ARG A 137 -2.48 6.91 -0.03
N ILE A 138 -3.24 7.97 0.27
CA ILE A 138 -2.79 9.05 1.16
C ILE A 138 -2.66 8.54 2.60
N VAL A 139 -3.63 7.76 3.08
CA VAL A 139 -3.56 7.17 4.43
C VAL A 139 -2.36 6.23 4.55
N LEU A 140 -2.14 5.33 3.57
CA LEU A 140 -0.99 4.43 3.61
C LEU A 140 0.35 5.18 3.60
N GLU A 141 0.47 6.23 2.80
CA GLU A 141 1.68 7.04 2.76
C GLU A 141 1.90 7.81 4.07
N ALA A 142 0.84 8.38 4.65
CA ALA A 142 0.91 9.05 5.94
C ALA A 142 1.33 8.09 7.07
N VAL A 143 0.75 6.89 7.13
CA VAL A 143 1.13 5.85 8.11
C VAL A 143 2.56 5.37 7.88
N ARG A 144 2.99 5.18 6.62
CA ARG A 144 4.38 4.86 6.29
C ARG A 144 5.34 5.93 6.81
N ASN A 145 5.01 7.22 6.59
CA ASN A 145 5.82 8.33 7.07
C ASN A 145 5.91 8.36 8.60
N ALA A 146 4.79 8.16 9.30
CA ALA A 146 4.75 8.04 10.76
C ALA A 146 5.65 6.89 11.27
N CYS A 147 5.61 5.74 10.59
CA CYS A 147 6.39 4.55 10.91
C CYS A 147 7.89 4.71 10.64
N GLN A 148 8.27 5.18 9.45
CA GLN A 148 9.65 5.15 8.97
C GLN A 148 10.43 6.42 9.32
N HIS A 149 9.74 7.55 9.49
CA HIS A 149 10.37 8.86 9.66
C HIS A 149 9.95 9.56 10.95
N GLY A 150 8.68 9.47 11.33
CA GLY A 150 8.10 10.26 12.42
C GLY A 150 8.41 9.79 13.83
N LYS A 151 8.95 8.57 14.03
CA LYS A 151 9.06 7.94 15.38
C LYS A 151 7.74 7.96 16.17
N ALA A 152 6.62 8.01 15.46
CA ALA A 152 5.30 8.07 16.06
C ALA A 152 4.99 6.76 16.80
N LYS A 153 4.05 6.83 17.74
CA LYS A 153 3.53 5.66 18.47
C LYS A 153 2.10 5.34 18.09
N LYS A 154 1.38 6.33 17.56
CA LYS A 154 -0.02 6.24 17.15
C LYS A 154 -0.29 7.15 15.97
N VAL A 155 -1.27 6.75 15.17
CA VAL A 155 -1.87 7.56 14.11
C VAL A 155 -3.37 7.56 14.34
N LEU A 156 -4.01 8.72 14.23
CA LEU A 156 -5.46 8.87 14.20
C LEU A 156 -5.88 9.20 12.77
N VAL A 157 -6.77 8.38 12.20
CA VAL A 157 -7.42 8.67 10.92
C VAL A 157 -8.86 9.05 11.21
N SER A 158 -9.20 10.32 10.99
CA SER A 158 -10.57 10.81 11.10
C SER A 158 -11.14 11.14 9.73
N VAL A 159 -12.43 10.83 9.54
CA VAL A 159 -13.19 11.13 8.33
C VAL A 159 -14.50 11.74 8.74
N ARG A 160 -14.77 12.95 8.25
CA ARG A 160 -16.00 13.67 8.56
C ARG A 160 -16.64 14.27 7.32
N LYS A 161 -17.96 14.31 7.31
CA LYS A 161 -18.72 15.02 6.29
C LYS A 161 -18.75 16.52 6.62
N LEU A 162 -18.40 17.35 5.66
CA LEU A 162 -18.68 18.78 5.65
C LEU A 162 -19.92 19.02 4.77
N GLU A 163 -20.47 20.24 4.78
CA GLU A 163 -21.69 20.56 4.01
C GLU A 163 -21.58 20.19 2.52
N GLN A 164 -20.44 20.47 1.88
CA GLN A 164 -20.19 20.23 0.45
C GLN A 164 -18.88 19.48 0.19
N ALA A 165 -18.33 18.81 1.21
CA ALA A 165 -17.05 18.14 1.09
C ALA A 165 -16.93 16.97 2.07
N VAL A 166 -15.95 16.12 1.84
CA VAL A 166 -15.45 15.14 2.80
C VAL A 166 -14.08 15.63 3.24
N GLU A 167 -13.84 15.63 4.55
CA GLU A 167 -12.51 15.84 5.10
C GLU A 167 -11.99 14.52 5.68
N VAL A 168 -10.76 14.18 5.29
CA VAL A 168 -9.96 13.11 5.89
C VAL A 168 -8.75 13.73 6.54
N ALA A 169 -8.57 13.53 7.84
CA ALA A 169 -7.39 13.97 8.57
C ALA A 169 -6.62 12.77 9.13
N ILE A 170 -5.32 12.74 8.88
CA ILE A 170 -4.39 11.73 9.41
C ILE A 170 -3.41 12.46 10.32
N CYS A 171 -3.47 12.20 11.62
CA CYS A 171 -2.63 12.84 12.62
C CYS A 171 -1.74 11.81 13.32
N ASP A 172 -0.43 11.96 13.24
CA ASP A 172 0.52 11.14 14.01
C ASP A 172 1.11 11.93 15.19
N ASN A 173 1.44 11.21 16.26
CA ASN A 173 2.05 11.78 17.46
C ASN A 173 3.58 11.68 17.46
N GLY A 174 4.19 11.75 16.27
CA GLY A 174 5.63 11.66 16.08
C GLY A 174 6.39 12.93 16.45
N THR A 175 7.62 13.02 15.96
CA THR A 175 8.53 14.15 16.16
C THR A 175 8.45 15.19 15.05
N GLY A 176 7.58 15.01 14.07
CA GLY A 176 7.34 15.95 12.98
C GLY A 176 8.60 16.29 12.17
N PHE A 177 8.47 17.31 11.32
CA PHE A 177 9.54 17.84 10.48
C PHE A 177 9.21 19.27 10.04
N GLU A 178 10.24 20.03 9.64
CA GLU A 178 9.99 21.30 8.96
C GLU A 178 9.58 21.06 7.51
N VAL A 179 8.30 21.33 7.19
CA VAL A 179 7.74 21.16 5.84
C VAL A 179 8.52 21.94 4.78
N SER A 180 8.99 23.14 5.12
CA SER A 180 9.79 24.01 4.23
C SER A 180 11.17 23.44 3.90
N ARG A 181 11.72 22.57 4.76
CA ARG A 181 13.04 21.95 4.57
C ARG A 181 12.99 20.64 3.80
N VAL A 182 11.82 20.11 3.49
CA VAL A 182 11.70 18.86 2.74
C VAL A 182 12.23 19.08 1.32
N PRO A 183 13.34 18.44 0.92
CA PRO A 183 13.82 18.50 -0.46
C PRO A 183 12.74 18.03 -1.43
N GLY A 184 12.60 18.68 -2.58
CA GLY A 184 11.60 18.36 -3.62
C GLY A 184 11.71 16.94 -4.23
N GLY A 185 12.67 16.14 -3.78
CA GLY A 185 12.84 14.71 -4.09
C GLY A 185 12.08 13.75 -3.15
N HIS A 186 11.37 14.22 -2.13
CA HIS A 186 10.50 13.35 -1.32
C HIS A 186 9.25 12.97 -2.12
N PHE A 187 9.33 11.83 -2.80
CA PHE A 187 8.28 11.31 -3.67
C PHE A 187 6.94 11.12 -2.94
N GLY A 188 6.96 10.76 -1.65
CA GLY A 188 5.77 10.50 -0.84
C GLY A 188 4.82 11.70 -0.74
N ILE A 189 5.31 12.82 -0.21
CA ILE A 189 4.52 14.07 -0.06
C ILE A 189 4.02 14.57 -1.42
N ARG A 190 4.89 14.56 -2.44
CA ARG A 190 4.50 14.99 -3.79
C ARG A 190 3.40 14.11 -4.38
N ALA A 191 3.51 12.79 -4.21
CA ALA A 191 2.50 11.85 -4.68
C ALA A 191 1.16 12.05 -3.95
N MET A 192 1.18 12.34 -2.64
CA MET A 192 -0.05 12.68 -1.92
C MET A 192 -0.72 13.94 -2.49
N HIS A 193 0.05 14.99 -2.79
CA HIS A 193 -0.49 16.20 -3.42
C HIS A 193 -1.09 15.92 -4.81
N CYS A 194 -0.38 15.22 -5.69
CA CYS A 194 -0.91 14.87 -7.01
C CYS A 194 -2.20 14.05 -6.91
N ARG A 195 -2.28 13.08 -5.99
CA ARG A 195 -3.48 12.27 -5.79
C ARG A 195 -4.68 13.10 -5.33
N ALA A 196 -4.45 14.10 -4.48
CA ALA A 196 -5.49 15.04 -4.09
C ALA A 196 -5.95 15.88 -5.30
N GLU A 197 -5.01 16.42 -6.08
CA GLU A 197 -5.33 17.20 -7.29
C GLU A 197 -6.17 16.39 -8.30
N LEU A 198 -5.86 15.11 -8.52
CA LEU A 198 -6.57 14.22 -9.44
C LEU A 198 -8.06 14.03 -9.10
N ILE A 199 -8.44 14.22 -7.84
CA ILE A 199 -9.83 14.13 -7.38
C ILE A 199 -10.43 15.49 -7.06
N SER A 200 -9.84 16.58 -7.58
CA SER A 200 -10.21 17.97 -7.28
C SER A 200 -10.19 18.29 -5.79
N GLY A 201 -9.40 17.55 -5.02
CA GLY A 201 -9.22 17.72 -3.59
C GLY A 201 -8.05 18.63 -3.24
N LYS A 202 -8.07 19.17 -2.03
CA LYS A 202 -7.00 19.97 -1.45
C LYS A 202 -6.31 19.18 -0.35
N LEU A 203 -5.00 19.00 -0.47
CA LEU A 203 -4.16 18.42 0.57
C LEU A 203 -3.37 19.51 1.31
N THR A 204 -3.41 19.50 2.63
CA THR A 204 -2.56 20.29 3.51
C THR A 204 -1.75 19.40 4.43
N ILE A 205 -0.48 19.74 4.65
CA ILE A 205 0.39 19.05 5.59
C ILE A 205 0.91 20.08 6.59
N GLU A 206 0.60 19.85 7.85
CA GLU A 206 1.06 20.67 8.97
C GLU A 206 2.00 19.82 9.81
N SER A 207 3.24 20.27 9.95
CA SER A 207 4.25 19.60 10.76
C SER A 207 5.26 20.62 11.26
N ALA A 208 5.81 20.36 12.45
CA ALA A 208 6.90 21.13 13.03
C ALA A 208 7.87 20.18 13.73
N GLU A 209 9.15 20.53 13.75
CA GLU A 209 10.17 19.73 14.44
C GLU A 209 9.84 19.64 15.94
N GLY A 210 9.77 18.41 16.46
CA GLY A 210 9.33 18.09 17.81
C GLY A 210 7.81 18.02 18.02
N GLY A 211 6.99 18.31 17.00
CA GLY A 211 5.52 18.30 17.05
C GLY A 211 4.88 17.15 16.26
N PRO A 212 3.55 17.00 16.34
CA PRO A 212 2.83 16.02 15.52
C PRO A 212 2.89 16.39 14.03
N THR A 213 2.57 15.42 13.17
CA THR A 213 2.29 15.70 11.75
C THR A 213 0.80 15.45 11.48
N THR A 214 0.16 16.42 10.83
CA THR A 214 -1.21 16.31 10.36
C THR A 214 -1.24 16.41 8.84
N VAL A 215 -1.80 15.40 8.19
CA VAL A 215 -2.13 15.39 6.76
C VAL A 215 -3.64 15.51 6.63
N ALA A 216 -4.12 16.60 6.03
CA ALA A 216 -5.55 16.85 5.83
C ALA A 216 -5.89 16.88 4.33
N LEU A 217 -6.87 16.08 3.93
CA LEU A 217 -7.43 16.03 2.58
C LEU A 217 -8.88 16.50 2.63
N VAL A 218 -9.20 17.55 1.88
CA VAL A 218 -10.57 18.01 1.68
C VAL A 218 -10.98 17.74 0.23
N VAL A 219 -12.02 16.93 0.05
CA VAL A 219 -12.54 16.55 -1.27
C VAL A 219 -13.94 17.10 -1.43
N PRO A 220 -14.22 17.94 -2.43
CA PRO A 220 -15.59 18.36 -2.72
C PRO A 220 -16.49 17.15 -2.97
N LEU A 221 -17.63 17.10 -2.28
CA LEU A 221 -18.74 16.24 -2.66
C LEU A 221 -19.34 16.90 -3.89
N ALA A 222 -19.06 16.38 -5.07
CA ALA A 222 -19.69 16.88 -6.29
C ALA A 222 -21.20 16.99 -6.06
N GLY A 223 -21.78 18.15 -6.38
CA GLY A 223 -23.23 18.29 -6.55
C GLY A 223 -23.72 17.47 -7.73
#